data_AF-A0A340WUA4-F1
#
_entry.id   AF-A0A340WUA4-F1
#
_cell.length_a   1.000
_cell.length_b   1.000
_cell.length_c   1.000
_cell.angle_alpha   90.00
_cell.angle_beta   90.00
_cell.angle_gamma   90.00
#
_symmetry.space_group_name_H-M   'P 1'
#
loop_
_entity.id
_entity.type
_entity.pdbx_description
1 polymer ?
#
loop_
_entity_poly.entity_id
_entity_poly.type
_entity_poly.pdbx_seq_one_letter_code
_entity_poly.pdbx_strand_id
1 'polypeptide(L)'
;MEIQVMIQFLPVILMQLFRVLTNMTHEDDVPINCTMVLLHIVSKCHEEGLDDYLRSFIKYSFRPEKPSTPQAQLIHETLATTMIAVLKQSADFLAINKLLKYSWFFFEIIAKSMATYLLEENKIKLPRGQRFSEAYHHVLHSLLLAIIPHMTIRYAEIPDESRNVNYSLASFLKRCLTLMDRGFVFNLINDYISGFSPKDPKVLAEYKFEFLQTVCNHEHYIPLNLPMAFAKPKLQRVQNSNLEYSLSDEYCKHHFLVGLLLRETSIALQDNYDIRYTAISVIKNLLIKHAFDTRYQHKNQQAKIAQLYLPFVGLLLENIQRLAGRDTLYSCAAMPNSASRDEFACGFASPTSRGSLSTDKDTTYGSFQNGHGIKREDSRGSLIPEGATGFPDQGSTGENTQQSSASSSVSQYNRLDQYEIRSLLMCYLYTVKMISEDTLLTYWNKVSPQELINILILLEVCLFHFRYIGKRNIAR
;
A
#
# COMPACT_ATOMS: atom_id res chain seq x y z
N MET A 1 24.90 -26.63 -25.73
CA MET A 1 23.96 -26.34 -26.85
C MET A 1 24.09 -24.86 -27.13
N GLU A 2 24.52 -24.47 -28.33
CA GLU A 2 24.70 -23.06 -28.69
C GLU A 2 23.36 -22.32 -28.52
N ILE A 3 23.36 -21.24 -27.72
CA ILE A 3 22.18 -20.45 -27.38
C ILE A 3 21.40 -20.02 -28.62
N GLN A 4 22.09 -19.77 -29.73
CA GLN A 4 21.52 -19.43 -31.04
C GLN A 4 20.59 -20.53 -31.59
N VAL A 5 20.97 -21.80 -31.46
CA VAL A 5 20.14 -22.93 -31.90
C VAL A 5 18.92 -23.09 -30.98
N MET A 6 19.12 -22.91 -29.67
CA MET A 6 18.01 -22.97 -28.71
C MET A 6 16.95 -21.90 -29.01
N ILE A 7 17.35 -20.67 -29.36
CA ILE A 7 16.42 -19.58 -29.70
C ILE A 7 15.57 -19.93 -30.92
N GLN A 8 16.17 -20.51 -31.97
CA GLN A 8 15.46 -20.84 -33.20
C GLN A 8 14.34 -21.88 -32.97
N PHE A 9 14.57 -22.84 -32.07
CA PHE A 9 13.60 -23.88 -31.74
C PHE A 9 12.80 -23.60 -30.45
N LEU A 10 13.06 -22.48 -29.77
CA LEU A 10 12.45 -22.14 -28.48
C LEU A 10 10.91 -22.23 -28.51
N PRO A 11 10.21 -21.67 -29.52
CA PRO A 11 8.76 -21.79 -29.56
C PRO A 11 8.27 -23.22 -29.69
N VAL A 12 8.96 -24.04 -30.47
CA VAL A 12 8.62 -25.45 -30.69
C VAL A 12 8.84 -26.24 -29.40
N ILE A 13 10.00 -26.06 -28.76
CA ILE A 13 10.36 -26.75 -27.51
C ILE A 13 9.34 -26.40 -26.41
N LEU A 14 9.06 -25.11 -26.19
CA LEU A 14 8.11 -24.68 -25.16
C LEU A 14 6.70 -25.21 -25.44
N MET A 15 6.23 -25.16 -26.69
CA MET A 15 4.91 -25.71 -27.05
C MET A 15 4.82 -27.22 -26.81
N GLN A 16 5.85 -27.98 -27.17
CA GLN A 16 5.85 -29.43 -26.92
C GLN A 16 5.88 -29.74 -25.43
N LEU A 17 6.62 -28.98 -24.63
CA LEU A 17 6.59 -29.13 -23.17
C LEU A 17 5.19 -28.84 -22.60
N PHE A 18 4.53 -27.75 -23.01
CA PHE A 18 3.15 -27.49 -22.59
C PHE A 18 2.16 -28.57 -23.03
N ARG A 19 2.40 -29.22 -24.17
CA ARG A 19 1.60 -30.36 -24.63
C ARG A 19 1.83 -31.61 -23.77
N VAL A 20 3.08 -31.89 -23.39
CA VAL A 20 3.40 -33.00 -22.47
C VAL A 20 2.79 -32.75 -21.09
N LEU A 21 2.84 -31.51 -20.60
CA LEU A 21 2.28 -31.08 -19.32
C LEU A 21 0.80 -31.49 -19.16
N THR A 22 0.00 -31.43 -20.23
CA THR A 22 -1.44 -31.71 -20.17
C THR A 22 -1.86 -33.12 -20.57
N ASN A 23 -1.01 -33.85 -21.30
CA ASN A 23 -1.38 -35.14 -21.90
C ASN A 23 -0.99 -36.37 -21.06
N MET A 24 -0.11 -36.22 -20.07
CA MET A 24 0.40 -37.32 -19.26
C MET A 24 -0.19 -37.28 -17.84
N THR A 25 -1.47 -37.64 -17.70
CA THR A 25 -2.21 -37.61 -16.42
C THR A 25 -2.09 -38.88 -15.57
N HIS A 26 -1.41 -39.92 -16.07
CA HIS A 26 -1.28 -41.20 -15.36
C HIS A 26 -0.08 -41.25 -14.39
N GLU A 27 0.83 -40.27 -14.47
CA GLU A 27 2.02 -40.17 -13.61
C GLU A 27 2.09 -38.75 -13.02
N ASP A 28 1.88 -38.63 -11.70
CA ASP A 28 1.82 -37.34 -10.99
C ASP A 28 3.15 -36.55 -11.08
N ASP A 29 4.27 -37.24 -11.30
CA ASP A 29 5.60 -36.64 -11.37
C ASP A 29 5.90 -35.96 -12.72
N VAL A 30 5.25 -36.39 -13.82
CA VAL A 30 5.56 -35.89 -15.17
C VAL A 30 5.23 -34.41 -15.31
N PRO A 31 4.06 -33.90 -14.88
CA PRO A 31 3.77 -32.47 -14.94
C PRO A 31 4.73 -31.60 -14.12
N ILE A 32 5.16 -32.10 -12.95
CA ILE A 32 6.14 -31.40 -12.09
C ILE A 32 7.48 -31.32 -12.80
N ASN A 33 8.01 -32.45 -13.28
CA ASN A 33 9.27 -32.50 -14.01
C ASN A 33 9.23 -31.64 -15.30
N CYS A 34 8.11 -31.65 -16.02
CA CYS A 34 7.93 -30.79 -17.18
C CYS A 34 7.99 -29.29 -16.81
N THR A 35 7.35 -28.91 -15.70
CA THR A 35 7.41 -27.55 -15.16
C THR A 35 8.84 -27.17 -14.77
N MET A 36 9.62 -28.10 -14.21
CA MET A 36 11.02 -27.90 -13.86
C MET A 36 11.90 -27.70 -15.11
N VAL A 37 11.67 -28.44 -16.19
CA VAL A 37 12.37 -28.23 -17.48
C VAL A 37 11.99 -26.88 -18.08
N LEU A 38 10.71 -26.52 -18.09
CA LEU A 38 10.25 -25.19 -18.50
C LEU A 38 10.95 -24.10 -17.69
N LEU A 39 11.01 -24.24 -16.37
CA LEU A 39 11.70 -23.32 -15.47
C LEU A 39 13.19 -23.22 -15.79
N HIS A 40 13.86 -24.34 -16.07
CA HIS A 40 15.26 -24.32 -16.48
C HIS A 40 15.46 -23.50 -17.76
N ILE A 41 14.67 -23.76 -18.80
CA ILE A 41 14.76 -23.05 -20.09
C ILE A 41 14.49 -21.55 -19.91
N VAL A 42 13.43 -21.19 -19.18
CA VAL A 42 13.07 -19.80 -18.89
C VAL A 42 14.19 -19.11 -18.12
N SER A 43 14.75 -19.77 -17.09
CA SER A 43 15.86 -19.23 -16.31
C SER A 43 17.08 -18.96 -17.19
N LYS A 44 17.41 -19.88 -18.10
CA LYS A 44 18.52 -19.72 -19.04
C LYS A 44 18.29 -18.59 -20.03
N CYS A 45 17.07 -18.46 -20.56
CA CYS A 45 16.75 -17.35 -21.45
C CYS A 45 16.89 -16.00 -20.74
N HIS A 46 16.45 -15.89 -19.49
CA HIS A 46 16.58 -14.65 -18.73
C HIS A 46 18.02 -14.32 -18.36
N GLU A 47 18.80 -15.31 -17.90
CA GLU A 47 20.23 -15.16 -17.59
C GLU A 47 21.05 -14.66 -18.79
N GLU A 48 20.64 -15.01 -20.01
CA GLU A 48 21.25 -14.57 -21.28
C GLU A 48 20.62 -13.30 -21.88
N GLY A 49 19.69 -12.63 -21.17
CA GLY A 49 19.04 -11.39 -21.63
C GLY A 49 18.06 -11.56 -22.79
N LEU A 50 17.46 -12.75 -22.95
CA LEU A 50 16.56 -13.12 -24.05
C LEU A 50 15.08 -12.97 -23.70
N ASP A 51 14.74 -12.07 -22.77
CA ASP A 51 13.36 -11.84 -22.32
C ASP A 51 12.40 -11.48 -23.45
N ASP A 52 12.87 -10.74 -24.46
CA ASP A 52 12.06 -10.35 -25.61
C ASP A 52 11.60 -11.57 -26.42
N TYR A 53 12.39 -12.64 -26.49
CA TYR A 53 11.99 -13.89 -27.13
C TYR A 53 10.92 -14.62 -26.34
N LEU A 54 11.02 -14.65 -25.01
CA LEU A 54 9.99 -15.21 -24.14
C LEU A 54 8.67 -14.41 -24.26
N ARG A 55 8.75 -13.07 -24.25
CA ARG A 55 7.59 -12.19 -24.44
C ARG A 55 6.97 -12.38 -25.83
N SER A 56 7.80 -12.49 -26.87
CA SER A 56 7.37 -12.75 -28.24
C SER A 56 6.70 -14.12 -28.37
N PHE A 57 7.27 -15.16 -27.73
CA PHE A 57 6.66 -16.48 -27.64
C PHE A 57 5.27 -16.41 -27.02
N ILE A 58 5.16 -15.81 -25.82
CA ILE A 58 3.87 -15.67 -25.13
C ILE A 58 2.88 -14.91 -26.01
N LYS A 59 3.29 -13.83 -26.69
CA LYS A 59 2.38 -13.00 -27.48
C LYS A 59 1.91 -13.71 -28.75
N TYR A 60 2.83 -14.25 -29.54
CA TYR A 60 2.57 -14.66 -30.92
C TYR A 60 2.53 -16.18 -31.13
N SER A 61 3.32 -16.95 -30.38
CA SER A 61 3.51 -18.39 -30.63
C SER A 61 2.70 -19.28 -29.70
N PHE A 62 2.53 -18.88 -28.43
CA PHE A 62 1.78 -19.66 -27.45
C PHE A 62 0.31 -19.77 -27.86
N ARG A 63 -0.11 -20.99 -28.17
CA ARG A 63 -1.47 -21.38 -28.52
C ARG A 63 -1.80 -22.67 -27.78
N PRO A 64 -2.52 -22.61 -26.65
CA PRO A 64 -2.88 -23.82 -25.91
C PRO A 64 -3.69 -24.74 -26.85
N GLU A 65 -3.21 -25.95 -27.08
CA GLU A 65 -3.92 -26.93 -27.90
C GLU A 65 -5.10 -27.49 -27.10
N LYS A 66 -6.22 -27.79 -27.78
CA LYS A 66 -7.33 -28.48 -27.13
C LYS A 66 -6.87 -29.86 -26.66
N PRO A 67 -7.20 -30.26 -25.42
CA PRO A 67 -6.90 -31.59 -24.93
C PRO A 67 -7.43 -32.64 -25.91
N SER A 68 -6.53 -33.45 -26.46
CA SER A 68 -6.87 -34.44 -27.51
C SER A 68 -7.68 -35.62 -26.95
N THR A 69 -7.66 -35.80 -25.63
CA THR A 69 -8.40 -36.81 -24.89
C THR A 69 -9.33 -36.15 -23.87
N PRO A 70 -10.50 -36.75 -23.57
CA PRO A 70 -11.43 -36.22 -22.55
C PRO A 70 -10.87 -36.20 -21.12
N GLN A 71 -9.68 -36.77 -20.89
CA GLN A 71 -8.96 -36.79 -19.61
C GLN A 71 -7.88 -35.71 -19.48
N ALA A 72 -7.52 -35.01 -20.58
CA ALA A 72 -6.41 -34.06 -20.53
C ALA A 72 -6.81 -32.75 -19.83
N GLN A 73 -5.93 -32.29 -18.93
CA GLN A 73 -6.16 -31.15 -18.06
C GLN A 73 -5.87 -29.82 -18.78
N LEU A 74 -6.43 -28.72 -18.25
CA LEU A 74 -6.23 -27.38 -18.79
C LEU A 74 -4.86 -26.83 -18.37
N ILE A 75 -4.09 -26.26 -19.30
CA ILE A 75 -2.73 -25.74 -19.03
C ILE A 75 -2.71 -24.79 -17.82
N HIS A 76 -3.69 -23.89 -17.67
CA HIS A 76 -3.69 -22.93 -16.57
C HIS A 76 -3.90 -23.59 -15.20
N GLU A 77 -4.66 -24.69 -15.14
CA GLU A 77 -4.93 -25.43 -13.92
C GLU A 77 -3.75 -26.33 -13.55
N THR A 78 -3.24 -27.11 -14.52
CA THR A 78 -2.07 -27.98 -14.30
C THR A 78 -0.84 -27.16 -13.94
N LEU A 79 -0.56 -26.05 -14.64
CA LEU A 79 0.60 -25.23 -14.38
C LEU A 79 0.53 -24.54 -13.01
N ALA A 80 -0.65 -24.04 -12.60
CA ALA A 80 -0.81 -23.48 -11.26
C ALA A 80 -0.61 -24.56 -10.18
N THR A 81 -1.11 -25.78 -10.43
CA THR A 81 -0.96 -26.92 -9.52
C THR A 81 0.49 -27.37 -9.37
N THR A 82 1.23 -27.48 -10.48
CA THR A 82 2.65 -27.84 -10.44
C THR A 82 3.51 -26.75 -9.81
N MET A 83 3.19 -25.47 -10.03
CA MET A 83 3.83 -24.36 -9.32
C MET A 83 3.64 -24.49 -7.80
N ILE A 84 2.44 -24.83 -7.33
CA ILE A 84 2.18 -25.09 -5.90
C ILE A 84 3.05 -26.24 -5.39
N ALA A 85 3.14 -27.34 -6.15
CA ALA A 85 3.95 -28.50 -5.77
C ALA A 85 5.43 -28.13 -5.61
N VAL A 86 5.99 -27.39 -6.57
CA VAL A 86 7.39 -26.91 -6.52
C VAL A 86 7.61 -25.96 -5.34
N LEU A 87 6.69 -25.03 -5.08
CA LEU A 87 6.81 -24.09 -3.95
C LEU A 87 6.74 -24.79 -2.58
N LYS A 88 5.93 -25.85 -2.46
CA LYS A 88 5.80 -26.64 -1.23
C LYS A 88 6.97 -27.61 -1.00
N GLN A 89 7.76 -27.92 -2.04
CA GLN A 89 8.87 -28.85 -1.95
C GLN A 89 10.10 -28.20 -1.30
N SER A 90 10.16 -28.25 0.03
CA SER A 90 11.19 -27.57 0.83
C SER A 90 12.65 -27.97 0.55
N ALA A 91 12.89 -29.11 -0.11
CA ALA A 91 14.24 -29.60 -0.38
C ALA A 91 14.92 -28.93 -1.60
N ASP A 92 14.16 -28.34 -2.54
CA ASP A 92 14.73 -27.76 -3.77
C ASP A 92 14.68 -26.22 -3.75
N PHE A 93 15.51 -25.63 -2.90
CA PHE A 93 15.59 -24.17 -2.76
C PHE A 93 15.98 -23.47 -4.06
N LEU A 94 16.80 -24.11 -4.92
CA LEU A 94 17.23 -23.51 -6.17
C LEU A 94 16.06 -23.39 -7.15
N ALA A 95 15.25 -24.44 -7.26
CA ALA A 95 14.04 -24.40 -8.08
C ALA A 95 13.03 -23.39 -7.57
N ILE A 96 12.80 -23.34 -6.26
CA ILE A 96 11.91 -22.35 -5.64
C ILE A 96 12.38 -20.93 -5.98
N ASN A 97 13.66 -20.62 -5.75
CA ASN A 97 14.18 -19.27 -6.00
C ASN A 97 14.06 -18.90 -7.48
N LYS A 98 14.42 -19.81 -8.40
CA LYS A 98 14.24 -19.58 -9.84
C LYS A 98 12.77 -19.37 -10.20
N LEU A 99 11.87 -20.18 -9.63
CA LEU A 99 10.43 -20.07 -9.91
C LEU A 99 9.89 -18.71 -9.46
N LEU A 100 10.29 -18.23 -8.28
CA LEU A 100 9.88 -16.93 -7.76
C LEU A 100 10.46 -15.79 -8.62
N LYS A 101 11.76 -15.85 -8.95
CA LYS A 101 12.45 -14.85 -9.81
C LYS A 101 11.81 -14.72 -11.20
N TYR A 102 11.51 -15.85 -11.82
CA TYR A 102 11.00 -15.91 -13.20
C TYR A 102 9.49 -16.17 -13.28
N SER A 103 8.78 -15.93 -12.17
CA SER A 103 7.34 -16.18 -12.04
C SER A 103 6.49 -15.40 -13.04
N TRP A 104 6.96 -14.24 -13.52
CA TRP A 104 6.29 -13.43 -14.54
C TRP A 104 5.90 -14.25 -15.77
N PHE A 105 6.79 -15.14 -16.24
CA PHE A 105 6.56 -15.95 -17.43
C PHE A 105 5.39 -16.91 -17.21
N PHE A 106 5.39 -17.61 -16.07
CA PHE A 106 4.37 -18.60 -15.74
C PHE A 106 3.00 -17.96 -15.53
N PHE A 107 2.94 -16.86 -14.79
CA PHE A 107 1.68 -16.11 -14.62
C PHE A 107 1.13 -15.56 -15.95
N GLU A 108 2.01 -15.12 -16.85
CA GLU A 108 1.62 -14.67 -18.18
C GLU A 108 1.03 -15.82 -19.03
N ILE A 109 1.63 -17.01 -18.96
CA ILE A 109 1.12 -18.23 -19.59
C ILE A 109 -0.23 -18.64 -19.00
N ILE A 110 -0.36 -18.69 -17.67
CA ILE A 110 -1.62 -19.01 -16.98
C ILE A 110 -2.72 -18.05 -17.45
N ALA A 111 -2.48 -16.74 -17.41
CA ALA A 111 -3.47 -15.75 -17.81
C ALA A 111 -3.82 -15.80 -19.31
N LYS A 112 -2.85 -16.07 -20.19
CA LYS A 112 -3.13 -16.26 -21.63
C LYS A 112 -3.89 -17.56 -21.90
N SER A 113 -3.56 -18.65 -21.19
CA SER A 113 -4.29 -19.92 -21.24
C SER A 113 -5.73 -19.75 -20.76
N MET A 114 -5.96 -19.06 -19.64
CA MET A 114 -7.29 -18.70 -19.15
C MET A 114 -8.11 -17.94 -20.19
N ALA A 115 -7.53 -16.88 -20.79
CA ALA A 115 -8.21 -16.11 -21.83
C ALA A 115 -8.58 -16.96 -23.06
N THR A 116 -7.66 -17.82 -23.50
CA THR A 116 -7.88 -18.69 -24.66
C THR A 116 -8.97 -19.73 -24.37
N TYR A 117 -8.93 -20.36 -23.20
CA TYR A 117 -9.99 -21.27 -22.74
C TYR A 117 -11.38 -20.62 -22.78
N LEU A 118 -11.51 -19.38 -22.30
CA LEU A 118 -12.80 -18.68 -22.33
C LEU A 118 -13.32 -18.39 -23.74
N LEU A 119 -12.41 -18.19 -24.70
CA LEU A 119 -12.76 -17.96 -26.09
C LEU A 119 -13.14 -19.28 -26.78
N GLU A 120 -12.32 -20.31 -26.64
CA GLU A 120 -12.50 -21.60 -27.30
C GLU A 120 -13.74 -22.37 -26.82
N GLU A 121 -14.04 -22.28 -25.52
CA GLU A 121 -15.22 -22.88 -24.91
C GLU A 121 -16.43 -21.93 -24.92
N ASN A 122 -16.32 -20.76 -25.57
CA ASN A 122 -17.34 -19.71 -25.63
C ASN A 122 -17.85 -19.23 -24.25
N LYS A 123 -17.13 -19.53 -23.17
CA LYS A 123 -17.47 -19.14 -21.80
C LYS A 123 -17.32 -17.64 -21.54
N ILE A 124 -16.64 -16.90 -22.42
CA ILE A 124 -16.51 -15.44 -22.29
C ILE A 124 -17.87 -14.71 -22.23
N LYS A 125 -18.91 -15.28 -22.86
CA LYS A 125 -20.29 -14.75 -22.86
C LYS A 125 -21.03 -15.01 -21.53
N LEU A 126 -20.55 -15.94 -20.71
CA LEU A 126 -21.15 -16.25 -19.42
C LEU A 126 -20.85 -15.14 -18.39
N PRO A 127 -21.71 -14.98 -17.36
CA PRO A 127 -21.40 -14.19 -16.19
C PRO A 127 -20.04 -14.59 -15.59
N ARG A 128 -19.26 -13.61 -15.10
CA ARG A 128 -17.89 -13.84 -14.61
C ARG A 128 -17.79 -14.97 -13.57
N GLY A 129 -18.75 -15.07 -12.66
CA GLY A 129 -18.84 -16.13 -11.65
C GLY A 129 -19.01 -17.56 -12.18
N GLN A 130 -19.36 -17.75 -13.45
CA GLN A 130 -19.60 -19.06 -14.06
C GLN A 130 -18.53 -19.43 -15.10
N ARG A 131 -17.49 -18.60 -15.25
CA ARG A 131 -16.46 -18.77 -16.27
C ARG A 131 -15.45 -19.88 -15.95
N PHE A 132 -15.20 -20.11 -14.67
CA PHE A 132 -14.24 -21.10 -14.16
C PHE A 132 -14.90 -21.95 -13.06
N SER A 133 -14.40 -23.18 -12.86
CA SER A 133 -14.87 -24.10 -11.82
C SER A 133 -14.42 -23.65 -10.42
N GLU A 134 -15.18 -24.01 -9.39
CA GLU A 134 -14.79 -23.76 -7.99
C GLU A 134 -13.46 -24.46 -7.64
N ALA A 135 -13.20 -25.65 -8.20
CA ALA A 135 -11.92 -26.34 -8.07
C ALA A 135 -10.73 -25.46 -8.52
N TYR A 136 -10.83 -24.80 -9.67
CA TYR A 136 -9.78 -23.91 -10.14
C TYR A 136 -9.63 -22.65 -9.25
N HIS A 137 -10.72 -22.15 -8.68
CA HIS A 137 -10.65 -21.07 -7.69
C HIS A 137 -9.82 -21.50 -6.46
N HIS A 138 -10.01 -22.73 -5.96
CA HIS A 138 -9.21 -23.28 -4.87
C HIS A 138 -7.73 -23.45 -5.25
N VAL A 139 -7.42 -23.82 -6.49
CA VAL A 139 -6.03 -23.89 -6.98
C VAL A 139 -5.37 -22.51 -6.93
N LEU A 140 -6.02 -21.46 -7.44
CA LEU A 140 -5.46 -20.11 -7.40
C LEU A 140 -5.31 -19.55 -5.98
N HIS A 141 -6.27 -19.84 -5.09
CA HIS A 141 -6.17 -19.49 -3.68
C HIS A 141 -4.99 -20.21 -3.00
N SER A 142 -4.83 -21.50 -3.26
CA SER A 142 -3.71 -22.30 -2.75
C SER A 142 -2.36 -21.82 -3.28
N LEU A 143 -2.29 -21.37 -4.54
CA LEU A 143 -1.09 -20.79 -5.14
C LEU A 143 -0.71 -19.48 -4.44
N LEU A 144 -1.69 -18.61 -4.17
CA LEU A 144 -1.45 -17.39 -3.39
C LEU A 144 -0.88 -17.72 -2.00
N LEU A 145 -1.52 -18.64 -1.27
CA LEU A 145 -1.07 -19.05 0.06
C LEU A 145 0.31 -19.70 0.05
N ALA A 146 0.67 -20.42 -1.01
CA ALA A 146 2.02 -20.98 -1.16
C ALA A 146 3.08 -19.88 -1.38
N ILE A 147 2.74 -18.77 -2.04
CA ILE A 147 3.67 -17.68 -2.35
C ILE A 147 3.90 -16.76 -1.15
N ILE A 148 2.86 -16.44 -0.36
CA ILE A 148 2.93 -15.46 0.74
C ILE A 148 4.12 -15.69 1.69
N PRO A 149 4.40 -16.90 2.20
CA PRO A 149 5.53 -17.14 3.11
C PRO A 149 6.90 -16.81 2.50
N HIS A 150 7.07 -17.00 1.19
CA HIS A 150 8.31 -16.63 0.51
C HIS A 150 8.50 -15.12 0.42
N MET A 151 7.38 -14.37 0.38
CA MET A 151 7.40 -12.91 0.32
C MET A 151 7.45 -12.23 1.68
N THR A 152 6.92 -12.84 2.74
CA THR A 152 6.84 -12.20 4.07
C THR A 152 7.91 -12.71 5.03
N ILE A 153 8.32 -13.98 4.91
CA ILE A 153 9.31 -14.59 5.81
C ILE A 153 10.69 -14.62 5.17
N ARG A 154 10.78 -15.10 3.92
CA ARG A 154 12.07 -15.31 3.23
C ARG A 154 12.59 -14.11 2.44
N TYR A 155 11.88 -12.98 2.43
CA TYR A 155 12.23 -11.81 1.59
C TYR A 155 13.67 -11.31 1.78
N ALA A 156 14.22 -11.39 3.00
CA ALA A 156 15.58 -10.96 3.29
C ALA A 156 16.64 -11.92 2.71
N GLU A 157 16.31 -13.21 2.57
CA GLU A 157 17.18 -14.22 1.96
C GLU A 157 17.15 -14.13 0.42
N ILE A 158 16.00 -13.76 -0.13
CA ILE A 158 15.72 -13.79 -1.57
C ILE A 158 15.07 -12.47 -2.05
N PRO A 159 15.78 -11.33 -1.94
CA PRO A 159 15.21 -10.01 -2.17
C PRO A 159 14.75 -9.81 -3.63
N ASP A 160 15.56 -10.25 -4.60
CA ASP A 160 15.21 -10.12 -6.02
C ASP A 160 14.04 -11.02 -6.38
N GLU A 161 14.05 -12.26 -5.92
CA GLU A 161 13.00 -13.26 -6.17
C GLU A 161 11.67 -12.80 -5.56
N SER A 162 11.68 -12.34 -4.30
CA SER A 162 10.49 -11.91 -3.57
C SER A 162 9.87 -10.64 -4.19
N ARG A 163 10.70 -9.70 -4.66
CA ARG A 163 10.22 -8.52 -5.38
C ARG A 163 9.64 -8.87 -6.75
N ASN A 164 10.28 -9.79 -7.49
CA ASN A 164 9.78 -10.23 -8.80
C ASN A 164 8.44 -10.96 -8.69
N VAL A 165 8.29 -11.88 -7.72
CA VAL A 165 7.02 -12.57 -7.52
C VAL A 165 5.92 -11.62 -7.02
N ASN A 166 6.24 -10.62 -6.19
CA ASN A 166 5.31 -9.57 -5.79
C ASN A 166 4.68 -8.88 -7.00
N TYR A 167 5.53 -8.36 -7.90
CA TYR A 167 5.10 -7.66 -9.10
C TYR A 167 4.32 -8.58 -10.05
N SER A 168 4.83 -9.80 -10.25
CA SER A 168 4.23 -10.77 -11.16
C SER A 168 2.85 -11.22 -10.69
N LEU A 169 2.69 -11.48 -9.39
CA LEU A 169 1.41 -11.81 -8.76
C LEU A 169 0.42 -10.64 -8.86
N ALA A 170 0.86 -9.41 -8.59
CA ALA A 170 0.01 -8.23 -8.72
C ALA A 170 -0.49 -8.04 -10.17
N SER A 171 0.39 -8.22 -11.16
CA SER A 171 0.06 -8.17 -12.59
C SER A 171 -0.90 -9.30 -12.99
N PHE A 172 -0.71 -10.50 -12.45
CA PHE A 172 -1.60 -11.64 -12.66
C PHE A 172 -3.01 -11.35 -12.12
N LEU A 173 -3.13 -10.94 -10.86
CA LEU A 173 -4.42 -10.64 -10.24
C LEU A 173 -5.13 -9.47 -10.92
N LYS A 174 -4.37 -8.47 -11.40
CA LYS A 174 -4.89 -7.40 -12.27
C LYS A 174 -5.57 -7.98 -13.51
N ARG A 175 -4.98 -8.98 -14.18
CA ARG A 175 -5.60 -9.64 -15.35
C ARG A 175 -6.81 -10.50 -14.96
N CYS A 176 -6.76 -11.16 -13.80
CA CYS A 176 -7.89 -11.93 -13.27
C CYS A 176 -9.14 -11.08 -13.05
N LEU A 177 -9.03 -9.79 -12.69
CA LEU A 177 -10.18 -8.86 -12.59
C LEU A 177 -11.00 -8.73 -13.89
N THR A 178 -10.37 -9.01 -15.03
CA THR A 178 -11.03 -9.01 -16.35
C THR A 178 -11.64 -10.37 -16.68
N LEU A 179 -10.95 -11.46 -16.34
CA LEU A 179 -11.26 -12.82 -16.77
C LEU A 179 -12.23 -13.54 -15.84
N MET A 180 -12.07 -13.42 -14.52
CA MET A 180 -12.73 -14.22 -13.49
C MET A 180 -13.78 -13.44 -12.70
N ASP A 181 -14.41 -14.10 -11.71
CA ASP A 181 -15.23 -13.40 -10.73
C ASP A 181 -14.43 -12.35 -9.96
N ARG A 182 -14.97 -11.14 -9.91
CA ARG A 182 -14.31 -10.00 -9.25
C ARG A 182 -14.37 -10.14 -7.74
N GLY A 183 -15.44 -10.70 -7.19
CA GLY A 183 -15.56 -10.95 -5.76
C GLY A 183 -14.48 -11.90 -5.27
N PHE A 184 -14.30 -13.02 -5.97
CA PHE A 184 -13.19 -13.92 -5.73
C PHE A 184 -11.81 -13.24 -5.82
N VAL A 185 -11.55 -12.46 -6.87
CA VAL A 185 -10.24 -11.78 -7.03
C VAL A 185 -10.02 -10.72 -5.94
N PHE A 186 -11.07 -10.03 -5.48
CA PHE A 186 -10.99 -9.14 -4.33
C PHE A 186 -10.62 -9.89 -3.06
N ASN A 187 -11.16 -11.09 -2.84
CA ASN A 187 -10.75 -11.93 -1.71
C ASN A 187 -9.27 -12.31 -1.79
N LEU A 188 -8.76 -12.69 -2.98
CA LEU A 188 -7.32 -12.95 -3.16
C LEU A 188 -6.46 -11.72 -2.84
N ILE A 189 -6.87 -10.53 -3.27
CA ILE A 189 -6.18 -9.27 -2.95
C ILE A 189 -6.20 -9.02 -1.44
N ASN A 190 -7.34 -9.26 -0.79
CA ASN A 190 -7.49 -9.08 0.66
C ASN A 190 -6.61 -10.06 1.45
N ASP A 191 -6.58 -11.33 1.05
CA ASP A 191 -5.76 -12.37 1.68
C ASP A 191 -4.27 -12.07 1.50
N TYR A 192 -3.86 -11.56 0.33
CA TYR A 192 -2.50 -11.07 0.10
C TYR A 192 -2.12 -9.96 1.10
N ILE A 193 -2.94 -8.92 1.22
CA ILE A 193 -2.65 -7.79 2.13
C ILE A 193 -2.69 -8.25 3.60
N SER A 194 -3.58 -9.18 3.95
CA SER A 194 -3.69 -9.74 5.30
C SER A 194 -2.50 -10.63 5.70
N GLY A 195 -1.70 -11.08 4.72
CA GLY A 195 -0.46 -11.81 4.96
C GLY A 195 0.66 -10.97 5.60
N PHE A 196 0.52 -9.64 5.61
CA PHE A 196 1.48 -8.70 6.18
C PHE A 196 1.06 -8.24 7.58
N SER A 197 2.04 -7.97 8.43
CA SER A 197 1.87 -7.45 9.78
C SER A 197 2.17 -5.94 9.84
N PRO A 198 1.49 -5.17 10.72
CA PRO A 198 1.83 -3.77 10.99
C PRO A 198 3.25 -3.57 11.56
N LYS A 199 3.88 -4.65 12.06
CA LYS A 199 5.25 -4.62 12.61
C LYS A 199 6.30 -5.07 11.58
N ASP A 200 5.89 -5.25 10.33
CA ASP A 200 6.79 -5.74 9.29
C ASP A 200 7.89 -4.72 8.95
N PRO A 201 9.06 -5.20 8.51
CA PRO A 201 10.13 -4.34 8.05
C PRO A 201 9.73 -3.49 6.83
N LYS A 202 10.39 -2.33 6.69
CA LYS A 202 10.10 -1.33 5.66
C LYS A 202 9.93 -1.90 4.24
N VAL A 203 10.78 -2.86 3.85
CA VAL A 203 10.74 -3.50 2.52
C VAL A 203 9.37 -4.15 2.23
N LEU A 204 8.72 -4.73 3.24
CA LEU A 204 7.42 -5.36 3.07
C LEU A 204 6.29 -4.33 2.90
N ALA A 205 6.41 -3.15 3.51
CA ALA A 205 5.50 -2.05 3.23
C ALA A 205 5.65 -1.54 1.79
N GLU A 206 6.88 -1.50 1.26
CA GLU A 206 7.12 -1.20 -0.17
C GLU A 206 6.45 -2.25 -1.07
N TYR A 207 6.57 -3.55 -0.75
CA TYR A 207 5.90 -4.61 -1.50
C TYR A 207 4.38 -4.43 -1.53
N LYS A 208 3.75 -4.07 -0.40
CA LYS A 208 2.32 -3.77 -0.34
C LYS A 208 1.93 -2.63 -1.29
N PHE A 209 2.67 -1.52 -1.30
CA PHE A 209 2.33 -0.39 -2.17
C PHE A 209 2.65 -0.65 -3.65
N GLU A 210 3.73 -1.35 -3.98
CA GLU A 210 4.01 -1.78 -5.36
C GLU A 210 2.90 -2.70 -5.90
N PHE A 211 2.42 -3.61 -5.05
CA PHE A 211 1.30 -4.49 -5.36
C PHE A 211 0.00 -3.69 -5.59
N LEU A 212 -0.37 -2.83 -4.63
CA LEU A 212 -1.58 -2.01 -4.70
C LEU A 212 -1.52 -1.05 -5.89
N GLN A 213 -0.38 -0.45 -6.19
CA GLN A 213 -0.18 0.39 -7.37
C GLN A 213 -0.50 -0.38 -8.65
N THR A 214 0.01 -1.60 -8.77
CA THR A 214 -0.18 -2.45 -9.95
C THR A 214 -1.66 -2.80 -10.15
N VAL A 215 -2.32 -3.29 -9.09
CA VAL A 215 -3.74 -3.68 -9.12
C VAL A 215 -4.65 -2.46 -9.32
N CYS A 216 -4.41 -1.35 -8.61
CA CYS A 216 -5.21 -0.13 -8.75
C CYS A 216 -5.03 0.54 -10.13
N ASN A 217 -3.92 0.27 -10.82
CA ASN A 217 -3.72 0.73 -12.19
C ASN A 217 -4.51 -0.08 -13.24
N HIS A 218 -5.51 -0.87 -12.82
CA HIS A 218 -6.47 -1.50 -13.73
C HIS A 218 -7.20 -0.48 -14.60
N GLU A 219 -7.48 -0.85 -15.85
CA GLU A 219 -8.14 0.03 -16.83
C GLU A 219 -9.57 0.41 -16.42
N HIS A 220 -10.24 -0.45 -15.67
CA HIS A 220 -11.61 -0.25 -15.17
C HIS A 220 -11.65 -0.01 -13.65
N TYR A 221 -10.63 0.64 -13.09
CA TYR A 221 -10.55 0.93 -11.65
C TYR A 221 -11.82 1.60 -11.09
N ILE A 222 -12.35 2.62 -11.77
CA ILE A 222 -13.56 3.33 -11.31
C ILE A 222 -14.77 2.38 -11.21
N PRO A 223 -15.18 1.64 -12.27
CA PRO A 223 -16.23 0.64 -12.18
C PRO A 223 -16.03 -0.44 -11.12
N LEU A 224 -14.80 -0.80 -10.81
CA LEU A 224 -14.48 -1.81 -9.77
C LEU A 224 -14.73 -1.29 -8.35
N ASN A 225 -14.77 0.03 -8.16
CA ASN A 225 -15.01 0.68 -6.89
C ASN A 225 -16.44 1.19 -6.73
N LEU A 226 -17.37 0.88 -7.65
CA LEU A 226 -18.76 1.26 -7.50
C LEU A 226 -19.52 0.19 -6.69
N PRO A 227 -20.46 0.58 -5.80
CA PRO A 227 -21.25 -0.38 -5.04
C PRO A 227 -21.99 -1.32 -5.98
N MET A 228 -21.88 -2.63 -5.75
CA MET A 228 -22.57 -3.61 -6.58
C MET A 228 -24.09 -3.50 -6.40
N ALA A 229 -24.81 -3.11 -7.46
CA ALA A 229 -26.26 -2.90 -7.44
C ALA A 229 -27.10 -4.15 -7.09
N PHE A 230 -26.49 -5.33 -7.08
CA PHE A 230 -27.13 -6.61 -6.77
C PHE A 230 -27.10 -6.99 -5.28
N ALA A 231 -26.25 -6.37 -4.46
CA ALA A 231 -26.15 -6.70 -3.03
C ALA A 231 -27.24 -6.07 -2.17
N LYS A 232 -27.98 -5.08 -2.69
CA LYS A 232 -29.08 -4.43 -1.96
C LYS A 232 -30.44 -4.89 -2.52
N PRO A 233 -31.31 -5.54 -1.73
CA PRO A 233 -32.67 -5.87 -2.15
C PRO A 233 -33.42 -4.60 -2.54
N LYS A 234 -34.29 -4.72 -3.55
CA LYS A 234 -34.91 -3.61 -4.32
C LYS A 234 -35.59 -2.51 -3.46
N LEU A 235 -35.94 -2.77 -2.19
CA LEU A 235 -36.55 -1.77 -1.29
C LEU A 235 -35.56 -0.74 -0.70
N GLN A 236 -34.27 -1.07 -0.56
CA GLN A 236 -33.28 -0.15 0.02
C GLN A 236 -32.65 0.81 -1.01
N ARG A 237 -33.09 0.70 -2.27
CA ARG A 237 -32.59 1.50 -3.40
C ARG A 237 -33.12 2.94 -3.40
N VAL A 238 -34.13 3.23 -2.57
CA VAL A 238 -34.86 4.51 -2.55
C VAL A 238 -34.49 5.40 -1.36
N GLN A 239 -33.84 4.88 -0.30
CA GLN A 239 -33.66 5.65 0.96
C GLN A 239 -32.21 5.90 1.41
N ASN A 240 -31.19 5.25 0.84
CA ASN A 240 -29.82 5.43 1.32
C ASN A 240 -28.95 6.23 0.35
N SER A 241 -29.29 7.50 0.17
CA SER A 241 -28.36 8.56 -0.21
C SER A 241 -27.52 9.00 1.00
N ASN A 242 -27.04 8.05 1.80
CA ASN A 242 -26.12 8.34 2.88
C ASN A 242 -24.74 8.56 2.26
N LEU A 243 -24.34 9.83 2.17
CA LEU A 243 -22.98 10.20 1.79
C LEU A 243 -21.96 9.44 2.65
N GLU A 244 -21.12 8.62 2.02
CA GLU A 244 -20.06 7.86 2.69
C GLU A 244 -18.78 8.69 2.68
N TYR A 245 -18.57 9.47 3.73
CA TYR A 245 -17.45 10.41 3.85
C TYR A 245 -16.35 9.97 4.82
N SER A 246 -16.59 8.90 5.59
CA SER A 246 -15.62 8.34 6.54
C SER A 246 -15.07 7.00 6.04
N LEU A 247 -13.82 6.71 6.38
CA LEU A 247 -13.15 5.46 6.02
C LEU A 247 -13.59 4.33 6.97
N SER A 248 -14.82 3.86 6.80
CA SER A 248 -15.41 2.79 7.60
C SER A 248 -15.25 1.41 6.96
N ASP A 249 -15.51 0.34 7.71
CA ASP A 249 -15.57 -1.01 7.16
C ASP A 249 -16.72 -1.16 6.14
N GLU A 250 -17.82 -0.43 6.32
CA GLU A 250 -18.92 -0.40 5.34
C GLU A 250 -18.49 0.27 4.03
N TYR A 251 -17.80 1.41 4.13
CA TYR A 251 -17.21 2.08 2.97
C TYR A 251 -16.25 1.14 2.22
N CYS A 252 -15.36 0.46 2.93
CA CYS A 252 -14.42 -0.47 2.30
C CYS A 252 -15.12 -1.68 1.65
N LYS A 253 -16.29 -2.11 2.13
CA LYS A 253 -17.09 -3.15 1.46
C LYS A 253 -17.75 -2.64 0.17
N HIS A 254 -18.22 -1.40 0.15
CA HIS A 254 -18.82 -0.79 -1.03
C HIS A 254 -17.79 -0.37 -2.09
N HIS A 255 -16.62 0.07 -1.63
CA HIS A 255 -15.58 0.71 -2.42
C HIS A 255 -14.22 0.02 -2.20
N PHE A 256 -14.14 -1.27 -2.55
CA PHE A 256 -13.07 -2.17 -2.12
C PHE A 256 -11.63 -1.68 -2.40
N LEU A 257 -11.25 -1.44 -3.66
CA LEU A 257 -9.85 -1.13 -3.99
C LEU A 257 -9.42 0.25 -3.45
N VAL A 258 -10.29 1.25 -3.55
CA VAL A 258 -10.02 2.59 -3.02
C VAL A 258 -10.03 2.61 -1.50
N GLY A 259 -10.97 1.91 -0.85
CA GLY A 259 -11.02 1.75 0.60
C GLY A 259 -9.78 1.05 1.15
N LEU A 260 -9.37 -0.05 0.52
CA LEU A 260 -8.15 -0.77 0.87
C LEU A 260 -6.91 0.11 0.70
N LEU A 261 -6.78 0.82 -0.42
CA LEU A 261 -5.66 1.75 -0.65
C LEU A 261 -5.62 2.87 0.39
N LEU A 262 -6.77 3.47 0.72
CA LEU A 262 -6.85 4.56 1.71
C LEU A 262 -6.54 4.06 3.13
N ARG A 263 -6.94 2.83 3.47
CA ARG A 263 -6.62 2.19 4.75
C ARG A 263 -5.11 1.96 4.90
N GLU A 264 -4.48 1.39 3.88
CA GLU A 264 -3.02 1.20 3.89
C GLU A 264 -2.28 2.55 3.87
N THR A 265 -2.81 3.55 3.16
CA THR A 265 -2.25 4.91 3.17
C THR A 265 -2.33 5.53 4.56
N SER A 266 -3.43 5.35 5.29
CA SER A 266 -3.57 5.85 6.66
C SER A 266 -2.45 5.36 7.58
N ILE A 267 -2.16 4.06 7.50
CA ILE A 267 -1.07 3.42 8.23
C ILE A 267 0.27 3.98 7.74
N ALA A 268 0.49 4.01 6.44
CA ALA A 268 1.72 4.46 5.81
C ALA A 268 2.10 5.90 6.17
N LEU A 269 1.13 6.81 6.32
CA LEU A 269 1.39 8.20 6.68
C LEU A 269 2.09 8.35 8.05
N GLN A 270 2.01 7.34 8.92
CA GLN A 270 2.68 7.32 10.22
C GLN A 270 4.11 6.73 10.16
N ASP A 271 4.54 6.27 8.99
CA ASP A 271 5.78 5.53 8.78
C ASP A 271 6.94 6.41 8.28
N ASN A 272 8.04 5.78 7.89
CA ASN A 272 9.24 6.34 7.27
C ASN A 272 8.94 7.12 5.98
N TYR A 273 9.82 8.07 5.64
CA TYR A 273 9.69 8.93 4.46
C TYR A 273 9.41 8.16 3.17
N ASP A 274 10.16 7.09 2.88
CA ASP A 274 10.05 6.39 1.60
C ASP A 274 8.70 5.68 1.43
N ILE A 275 8.14 5.15 2.53
CA ILE A 275 6.82 4.51 2.54
C ILE A 275 5.74 5.57 2.32
N ARG A 276 5.83 6.69 3.04
CA ARG A 276 4.91 7.83 2.85
C ARG A 276 4.96 8.36 1.43
N TYR A 277 6.16 8.60 0.91
CA TYR A 277 6.38 9.04 -0.46
C TYR A 277 5.68 8.12 -1.46
N THR A 278 5.87 6.80 -1.30
CA THR A 278 5.28 5.80 -2.18
C THR A 278 3.74 5.83 -2.09
N ALA A 279 3.17 5.80 -0.88
CA ALA A 279 1.73 5.85 -0.67
C ALA A 279 1.09 7.10 -1.29
N ILE A 280 1.69 8.27 -1.03
CA ILE A 280 1.24 9.57 -1.56
C ILE A 280 1.35 9.59 -3.08
N SER A 281 2.44 9.06 -3.64
CA SER A 281 2.65 8.96 -5.09
C SER A 281 1.57 8.11 -5.75
N VAL A 282 1.22 6.95 -5.16
CA VAL A 282 0.18 6.07 -5.71
C VAL A 282 -1.18 6.76 -5.77
N ILE A 283 -1.62 7.41 -4.68
CA ILE A 283 -2.89 8.16 -4.67
C ILE A 283 -2.86 9.30 -5.68
N LYS A 284 -1.80 10.11 -5.66
CA LYS A 284 -1.67 11.25 -6.58
C LYS A 284 -1.74 10.81 -8.04
N ASN A 285 -1.00 9.75 -8.40
CA ASN A 285 -0.97 9.23 -9.77
C ASN A 285 -2.32 8.68 -10.20
N LEU A 286 -3.09 8.05 -9.30
CA LEU A 286 -4.46 7.62 -9.59
C LEU A 286 -5.39 8.81 -9.84
N LEU A 287 -5.34 9.84 -8.98
CA LEU A 287 -6.16 11.04 -9.19
C LEU A 287 -5.80 11.77 -10.50
N ILE A 288 -4.51 11.88 -10.83
CA ILE A 288 -4.05 12.40 -12.13
C ILE A 288 -4.63 11.56 -13.26
N LYS A 289 -4.48 10.23 -13.19
CA LYS A 289 -5.02 9.30 -14.20
C LYS A 289 -6.53 9.52 -14.40
N HIS A 290 -7.30 9.70 -13.33
CA HIS A 290 -8.75 9.89 -13.41
C HIS A 290 -9.16 11.28 -13.90
N ALA A 291 -8.41 12.32 -13.55
CA ALA A 291 -8.63 13.67 -14.04
C ALA A 291 -8.47 13.76 -15.57
N PHE A 292 -7.49 13.05 -16.12
CA PHE A 292 -7.17 13.06 -17.56
C PHE A 292 -7.74 11.87 -18.34
N ASP A 293 -8.55 11.01 -17.70
CA ASP A 293 -9.18 9.88 -18.40
C ASP A 293 -10.27 10.38 -19.35
N THR A 294 -10.08 10.15 -20.66
CA THR A 294 -11.00 10.63 -21.69
C THR A 294 -12.42 10.08 -21.53
N ARG A 295 -12.58 8.92 -20.88
CA ARG A 295 -13.88 8.28 -20.64
C ARG A 295 -14.73 9.00 -19.58
N TYR A 296 -14.10 9.84 -18.75
CA TYR A 296 -14.75 10.45 -17.58
C TYR A 296 -14.77 11.98 -17.62
N GLN A 297 -14.64 12.62 -18.79
CA GLN A 297 -14.50 14.08 -18.88
C GLN A 297 -15.77 14.87 -18.51
N HIS A 298 -16.94 14.22 -18.40
CA HIS A 298 -18.16 14.89 -18.00
C HIS A 298 -18.13 15.31 -16.52
N LYS A 299 -18.55 16.56 -16.23
CA LYS A 299 -18.57 17.14 -14.87
C LYS A 299 -19.24 16.22 -13.84
N ASN A 300 -20.38 15.62 -14.18
CA ASN A 300 -21.11 14.71 -13.29
C ASN A 300 -20.37 13.39 -13.01
N GLN A 301 -19.60 12.89 -13.99
CA GLN A 301 -18.80 11.68 -13.79
C GLN A 301 -17.59 12.00 -12.90
N GLN A 302 -16.90 13.11 -13.17
CA GLN A 302 -15.80 13.57 -12.32
C GLN A 302 -16.24 13.82 -10.87
N ALA A 303 -17.42 14.41 -10.65
CA ALA A 303 -17.96 14.61 -9.31
C ALA A 303 -18.18 13.28 -8.56
N LYS A 304 -18.73 12.28 -9.23
CA LYS A 304 -18.90 10.93 -8.66
C LYS A 304 -17.57 10.23 -8.41
N ILE A 305 -16.56 10.44 -9.27
CA ILE A 305 -15.22 9.91 -9.04
C ILE A 305 -14.60 10.58 -7.82
N ALA A 306 -14.70 11.90 -7.69
CA ALA A 306 -14.18 12.63 -6.54
C ALA A 306 -14.84 12.21 -5.22
N GLN A 307 -16.13 11.85 -5.24
CA GLN A 307 -16.82 11.29 -4.07
C GLN A 307 -16.17 9.98 -3.57
N LEU A 308 -15.58 9.15 -4.45
CA LEU A 308 -14.81 7.95 -4.04
C LEU A 308 -13.52 8.28 -3.27
N TYR A 309 -13.13 9.55 -3.21
CA TYR A 309 -11.96 9.99 -2.46
C TYR A 309 -12.35 10.90 -1.30
N LEU A 310 -13.64 11.02 -0.97
CA LEU A 310 -14.07 11.86 0.14
C LEU A 310 -13.48 11.41 1.50
N PRO A 311 -13.34 10.11 1.81
CA PRO A 311 -12.65 9.68 3.03
C PRO A 311 -11.18 10.09 3.13
N PHE A 312 -10.52 10.35 1.99
CA PHE A 312 -9.17 10.91 1.99
C PHE A 312 -9.14 12.32 2.57
N VAL A 313 -10.22 13.10 2.47
CA VAL A 313 -10.31 14.41 3.14
C VAL A 313 -10.25 14.21 4.66
N GLY A 314 -11.03 13.28 5.21
CA GLY A 314 -10.99 12.93 6.63
C GLY A 314 -9.58 12.54 7.09
N LEU A 315 -8.90 11.71 6.30
CA LEU A 315 -7.51 11.31 6.55
C LEU A 315 -6.55 12.50 6.67
N LEU A 316 -6.72 13.53 5.83
CA LEU A 316 -5.89 14.73 5.89
C LEU A 316 -6.23 15.61 7.10
N LEU A 317 -7.50 15.67 7.50
CA LEU A 317 -7.91 16.41 8.70
C LEU A 317 -7.31 15.79 9.96
N GLU A 318 -7.23 14.46 10.04
CA GLU A 318 -6.52 13.76 11.14
C GLU A 318 -5.03 14.12 11.19
N ASN A 319 -4.43 14.45 10.03
CA ASN A 319 -3.02 14.82 9.89
C ASN A 319 -2.80 16.35 9.78
N ILE A 320 -3.80 17.18 10.11
CA ILE A 320 -3.76 18.63 9.85
C ILE A 320 -2.59 19.33 10.53
N GLN A 321 -2.20 18.92 11.73
CA GLN A 321 -1.09 19.54 12.46
C GLN A 321 0.25 19.35 11.75
N ARG A 322 0.42 18.22 11.04
CA ARG A 322 1.62 17.90 10.27
C ARG A 322 1.66 18.65 8.94
N LEU A 323 0.48 18.92 8.37
CA LEU A 323 0.31 19.67 7.11
C LEU A 323 0.42 21.18 7.31
N ALA A 324 -0.17 21.71 8.39
CA ALA A 324 -0.18 23.14 8.65
C ALA A 324 1.20 23.65 9.12
N GLY A 325 2.00 22.85 9.85
CA GLY A 325 3.26 23.33 10.39
C GLY A 325 3.10 24.50 11.38
N ARG A 326 4.13 24.82 12.17
CA ARG A 326 4.06 25.97 13.09
C ARG A 326 4.03 27.31 12.33
N ASP A 327 4.83 27.43 11.27
CA ASP A 327 5.02 28.71 10.55
C ASP A 327 3.76 29.16 9.77
N THR A 328 2.96 28.23 9.24
CA THR A 328 1.72 28.58 8.54
C THR A 328 0.66 29.05 9.54
N LEU A 329 0.48 28.36 10.67
CA LEU A 329 -0.49 28.75 11.71
C LEU A 329 -0.18 30.15 12.29
N TYR A 330 1.09 30.51 12.45
CA TYR A 330 1.49 31.87 12.86
C TYR A 330 1.31 32.92 11.75
N SER A 331 1.55 32.56 10.48
CA SER A 331 1.30 33.46 9.35
C SER A 331 -0.20 33.70 9.09
N CYS A 332 -1.06 32.75 9.45
CA CYS A 332 -2.52 32.86 9.40
C CYS A 332 -3.06 33.79 10.50
N ALA A 333 -2.50 33.72 11.71
CA ALA A 333 -2.85 34.63 12.80
C ALA A 333 -2.30 36.06 12.61
N ALA A 334 -1.23 36.21 11.83
CA ALA A 334 -0.62 37.50 11.51
C ALA A 334 -1.11 38.01 10.15
N MET A 335 -2.38 38.43 10.06
CA MET A 335 -2.77 39.38 9.01
C MET A 335 -2.07 40.74 9.26
N PRO A 336 -1.60 41.43 8.21
CA PRO A 336 -1.12 42.80 8.38
C PRO A 336 -2.32 43.69 8.72
N ASN A 337 -2.29 44.31 9.89
CA ASN A 337 -3.26 45.32 10.31
C ASN A 337 -3.32 46.45 9.26
N SER A 338 -4.35 46.45 8.42
CA SER A 338 -4.89 47.69 7.83
C SER A 338 -6.20 48.00 8.53
N ALA A 339 -6.18 49.12 9.25
CA ALA A 339 -7.19 49.69 10.12
C ALA A 339 -8.67 49.49 9.69
N SER A 340 -9.45 48.88 10.58
CA SER A 340 -10.78 49.38 10.98
C SER A 340 -11.23 48.67 12.26
N ARG A 341 -11.52 49.46 13.31
CA ARG A 341 -12.20 49.00 14.54
C ARG A 341 -13.58 48.43 14.21
N ASP A 342 -13.88 47.24 14.70
CA ASP A 342 -14.85 47.01 15.78
C ASP A 342 -14.89 45.52 16.15
N GLU A 343 -15.14 45.27 17.43
CA GLU A 343 -14.92 44.02 18.17
C GLU A 343 -15.85 42.87 17.77
N PHE A 344 -15.30 41.64 17.73
CA PHE A 344 -15.90 40.45 18.37
C PHE A 344 -14.78 39.45 18.70
N ALA A 345 -14.41 39.35 19.98
CA ALA A 345 -13.41 38.42 20.48
C ALA A 345 -14.07 37.14 21.00
N CYS A 346 -13.84 36.00 20.33
CA CYS A 346 -13.99 34.67 20.94
C CYS A 346 -12.60 34.16 21.30
N GLY A 347 -12.24 34.29 22.58
CA GLY A 347 -10.95 33.87 23.10
C GLY A 347 -10.84 32.36 23.25
N PHE A 348 -9.79 31.77 22.68
CA PHE A 348 -9.23 30.51 23.14
C PHE A 348 -8.30 30.80 24.32
N ALA A 349 -8.66 30.35 25.52
CA ALA A 349 -7.75 30.23 26.64
C ALA A 349 -7.72 28.75 27.08
N SER A 350 -6.59 28.08 26.87
CA SER A 350 -6.28 26.82 27.54
C SER A 350 -5.47 27.10 28.80
N PRO A 351 -5.76 26.43 29.93
CA PRO A 351 -5.17 26.78 31.21
C PRO A 351 -3.82 26.08 31.40
N THR A 352 -2.76 26.86 31.61
CA THR A 352 -1.57 26.39 32.31
C THR A 352 -1.37 27.22 33.56
N SER A 353 -1.51 26.54 34.69
CA SER A 353 -1.30 27.04 36.04
C SER A 353 0.16 27.44 36.29
N ARG A 354 0.37 28.70 36.66
CA ARG A 354 1.34 29.12 37.69
C ARG A 354 1.03 30.56 38.07
N GLY A 355 1.05 30.79 39.38
CA GLY A 355 0.30 31.87 40.03
C GLY A 355 1.06 33.15 40.27
N SER A 356 0.38 34.09 40.93
CA SER A 356 0.99 35.16 41.72
C SER A 356 -0.06 35.96 42.51
N LEU A 357 0.14 35.98 43.83
CA LEU A 357 0.20 37.13 44.74
C LEU A 357 -0.95 38.16 44.83
N SER A 358 -1.43 38.36 46.06
CA SER A 358 -1.43 39.60 46.88
C SER A 358 -2.54 39.46 47.96
N THR A 359 -2.43 39.89 49.23
CA THR A 359 -1.91 41.13 49.84
C THR A 359 -1.64 40.95 51.35
N ASP A 360 -0.58 41.62 51.84
CA ASP A 360 -0.37 42.31 53.13
C ASP A 360 -1.08 41.87 54.43
N LYS A 361 -0.28 41.55 55.45
CA LYS A 361 -0.21 42.33 56.71
C LYS A 361 0.98 41.90 57.59
N ASP A 362 1.84 42.86 57.94
CA ASP A 362 2.86 42.77 58.99
C ASP A 362 2.25 42.42 60.36
N THR A 363 2.97 41.65 61.19
CA THR A 363 3.25 41.92 62.64
C THR A 363 4.11 40.80 63.28
N THR A 364 5.15 41.22 64.01
CA THR A 364 5.92 40.57 65.12
C THR A 364 7.01 39.51 64.88
N TYR A 365 8.26 39.99 64.96
CA TYR A 365 9.40 39.57 65.81
C TYR A 365 9.54 38.11 66.31
N GLY A 366 10.74 37.54 66.16
CA GLY A 366 11.23 36.51 67.09
C GLY A 366 12.41 35.62 66.68
N SER A 367 13.63 36.16 66.75
CA SER A 367 14.92 35.53 67.14
C SER A 367 15.51 34.29 66.42
N PHE A 368 16.78 34.48 66.04
CA PHE A 368 17.85 33.51 65.82
C PHE A 368 18.07 32.52 66.98
N GLN A 369 18.58 31.31 66.67
CA GLN A 369 19.90 30.85 67.15
C GLN A 369 20.39 29.54 66.49
N ASN A 370 21.69 29.52 66.21
CA ASN A 370 22.54 28.39 65.79
C ASN A 370 22.56 27.23 66.80
N GLY A 371 22.87 26.01 66.32
CA GLY A 371 23.66 25.04 67.09
C GLY A 371 23.37 23.56 66.86
N HIS A 372 24.38 22.86 66.34
CA HIS A 372 24.63 21.41 66.22
C HIS A 372 23.92 20.37 67.11
N GLY A 373 23.73 19.17 66.53
CA GLY A 373 23.62 17.84 67.19
C GLY A 373 22.82 16.84 66.32
N ILE A 374 23.42 15.88 65.61
CA ILE A 374 23.84 14.51 66.01
C ILE A 374 22.71 13.64 66.61
N LYS A 375 22.60 12.40 66.07
CA LYS A 375 21.87 11.18 66.52
C LYS A 375 20.35 11.16 66.19
N ARG A 376 19.72 10.09 65.69
CA ARG A 376 19.88 8.63 65.89
C ARG A 376 19.05 7.86 64.83
N GLU A 377 19.51 6.68 64.36
CA GLU A 377 18.92 5.32 64.53
C GLU A 377 17.40 5.21 64.17
N ASP A 378 16.88 4.25 63.39
CA ASP A 378 17.38 2.91 63.07
C ASP A 378 16.59 2.20 61.94
N SER A 379 17.32 1.39 61.16
CA SER A 379 17.03 0.00 60.74
C SER A 379 15.82 -0.41 59.87
N ARG A 380 16.13 -0.96 58.68
CA ARG A 380 16.01 -2.39 58.25
C ARG A 380 16.36 -2.48 56.73
N GLY A 381 17.55 -2.98 56.34
CA GLY A 381 17.81 -4.38 55.91
C GLY A 381 17.33 -4.62 54.47
N SER A 382 18.13 -4.92 53.44
CA SER A 382 19.16 -5.97 53.32
C SER A 382 20.14 -5.71 52.14
N LEU A 383 21.37 -6.21 52.30
CA LEU A 383 22.58 -6.19 51.45
C LEU A 383 22.64 -7.51 50.60
N ILE A 384 23.04 -7.53 49.30
CA ILE A 384 24.40 -7.73 48.67
C ILE A 384 24.87 -9.23 48.74
N PRO A 385 25.60 -9.85 47.76
CA PRO A 385 26.91 -9.36 47.29
C PRO A 385 27.41 -9.55 45.85
N GLU A 386 28.09 -8.47 45.42
CA GLU A 386 29.49 -8.33 44.91
C GLU A 386 30.36 -9.54 44.52
N GLY A 387 31.22 -9.27 43.52
CA GLY A 387 32.59 -9.77 43.37
C GLY A 387 32.99 -9.96 41.89
N ALA A 388 34.15 -9.59 41.36
CA ALA A 388 35.35 -8.96 41.90
C ALA A 388 36.32 -8.57 40.74
N THR A 389 37.17 -7.55 40.99
CA THR A 389 38.58 -7.38 40.55
C THR A 389 39.00 -7.15 39.08
N GLY A 390 39.79 -6.07 38.86
CA GLY A 390 40.97 -6.07 37.98
C GLY A 390 41.27 -4.81 37.16
N PHE A 391 42.28 -4.02 37.55
CA PHE A 391 43.04 -3.02 36.76
C PHE A 391 44.54 -3.40 36.85
N PRO A 392 45.52 -2.78 36.13
CA PRO A 392 45.51 -1.88 34.96
C PRO A 392 46.53 -2.33 33.85
N ASP A 393 46.58 -1.66 32.67
CA ASP A 393 47.69 -0.76 32.24
C ASP A 393 47.70 -0.40 30.72
N GLN A 394 48.42 0.68 30.44
CA GLN A 394 48.44 1.61 29.29
C GLN A 394 48.73 1.07 27.87
N GLY A 395 48.18 1.80 26.88
CA GLY A 395 48.60 1.81 25.48
C GLY A 395 47.92 2.92 24.68
N SER A 396 48.59 4.08 24.55
CA SER A 396 48.12 5.28 23.85
C SER A 396 48.27 5.17 22.33
N THR A 397 47.21 5.33 21.55
CA THR A 397 47.28 5.94 20.20
C THR A 397 45.90 6.49 19.83
N GLY A 398 45.86 7.74 19.37
CA GLY A 398 44.65 8.55 19.29
C GLY A 398 43.70 8.18 18.14
N GLU A 399 42.41 8.28 18.42
CA GLU A 399 41.35 8.33 17.41
C GLU A 399 40.25 9.32 17.85
N ASN A 400 39.72 10.01 16.85
CA ASN A 400 38.75 11.11 16.96
C ASN A 400 37.46 10.67 17.67
N THR A 401 37.20 11.23 18.85
CA THR A 401 35.91 11.13 19.54
C THR A 401 34.87 11.99 18.81
N GLN A 402 34.19 11.40 17.83
CA GLN A 402 32.91 11.88 17.35
C GLN A 402 31.89 11.59 18.47
N GLN A 403 31.53 12.64 19.21
CA GLN A 403 30.44 12.60 20.19
C GLN A 403 29.15 12.13 19.50
N SER A 404 28.83 10.85 19.68
CA SER A 404 27.51 10.29 19.42
C SER A 404 26.54 10.91 20.41
N SER A 405 25.94 12.03 20.00
CA SER A 405 24.76 12.58 20.63
C SER A 405 23.62 11.58 20.39
N ALA A 406 23.30 10.82 21.43
CA ALA A 406 22.01 10.16 21.58
C ALA A 406 20.92 11.25 21.63
N SER A 407 20.54 11.77 20.48
CA SER A 407 19.45 12.73 20.34
C SER A 407 18.71 12.49 19.02
N SER A 408 17.40 12.28 19.15
CA SER A 408 16.37 12.53 18.12
C SER A 408 15.96 11.46 17.10
N SER A 409 16.16 10.16 17.32
CA SER A 409 15.55 9.14 16.41
C SER A 409 14.01 9.09 16.47
N VAL A 410 13.37 9.71 17.48
CA VAL A 410 11.91 9.72 17.64
C VAL A 410 11.24 10.94 16.98
N SER A 411 12.01 11.97 16.58
CA SER A 411 11.43 13.24 16.11
C SER A 411 11.33 13.39 14.59
N GLN A 412 11.98 12.52 13.81
CA GLN A 412 12.04 12.64 12.34
C GLN A 412 10.84 12.05 11.59
N TYR A 413 10.08 11.13 12.18
CA TYR A 413 8.91 10.51 11.54
C TYR A 413 7.68 11.43 11.43
N ASN A 414 7.65 12.50 12.22
CA ASN A 414 6.46 13.35 12.33
C ASN A 414 6.38 14.47 11.29
N ARG A 415 7.50 14.89 10.70
CA ARG A 415 7.52 16.03 9.77
C ARG A 415 7.37 15.56 8.32
N LEU A 416 6.32 16.04 7.66
CA LEU A 416 6.13 15.90 6.22
C LEU A 416 7.04 16.90 5.49
N ASP A 417 7.67 16.47 4.40
CA ASP A 417 8.46 17.36 3.56
C ASP A 417 7.57 18.21 2.62
N GLN A 418 8.19 19.11 1.86
CA GLN A 418 7.46 19.98 0.93
C GLN A 418 6.77 19.21 -0.20
N TYR A 419 7.35 18.10 -0.68
CA TYR A 419 6.77 17.29 -1.75
C TYR A 419 5.54 16.53 -1.27
N GLU A 420 5.62 15.91 -0.09
CA GLU A 420 4.55 15.19 0.60
C GLU A 420 3.37 16.13 0.85
N ILE A 421 3.64 17.29 1.47
CA ILE A 421 2.60 18.29 1.75
C ILE A 421 1.95 18.76 0.46
N ARG A 422 2.72 19.21 -0.54
CA ARG A 422 2.15 19.69 -1.81
C ARG A 422 1.34 18.61 -2.53
N SER A 423 1.83 17.37 -2.54
CA SER A 423 1.13 16.26 -3.19
C SER A 423 -0.19 15.95 -2.50
N LEU A 424 -0.22 15.86 -1.17
CA LEU A 424 -1.43 15.64 -0.37
C LEU A 424 -2.44 16.79 -0.57
N LEU A 425 -1.98 18.04 -0.54
CA LEU A 425 -2.84 19.21 -0.76
C LEU A 425 -3.36 19.30 -2.21
N MET A 426 -2.59 18.86 -3.21
CA MET A 426 -3.10 18.74 -4.59
C MET A 426 -4.24 17.72 -4.67
N CYS A 427 -4.09 16.56 -4.03
CA CYS A 427 -5.13 15.54 -3.96
C CYS A 427 -6.39 16.09 -3.25
N TYR A 428 -6.21 16.82 -2.15
CA TYR A 428 -7.30 17.50 -1.44
C TYR A 428 -8.05 18.49 -2.32
N LEU A 429 -7.33 19.42 -2.95
CA LEU A 429 -7.91 20.45 -3.81
C LEU A 429 -8.64 19.84 -5.00
N TYR A 430 -8.09 18.78 -5.60
CA TYR A 430 -8.78 18.04 -6.64
C TYR A 430 -10.11 17.48 -6.15
N THR A 431 -10.12 16.77 -5.02
CA THR A 431 -11.34 16.17 -4.46
C THR A 431 -12.39 17.24 -4.16
N VAL A 432 -12.03 18.31 -3.44
CA VAL A 432 -12.97 19.39 -3.08
C VAL A 432 -13.48 20.14 -4.30
N LYS A 433 -12.60 20.43 -5.28
CA LYS A 433 -12.98 21.14 -6.52
C LYS A 433 -13.96 20.35 -7.38
N MET A 434 -13.79 19.02 -7.45
CA MET A 434 -14.53 18.19 -8.39
C MET A 434 -15.86 17.68 -7.81
N ILE A 435 -16.01 17.59 -6.49
CA ILE A 435 -17.28 17.22 -5.84
C ILE A 435 -18.39 18.21 -6.24
N SER A 436 -19.62 17.70 -6.40
CA SER A 436 -20.80 18.54 -6.68
C SER A 436 -21.21 19.38 -5.48
N GLU A 437 -21.70 20.60 -5.73
CA GLU A 437 -22.15 21.55 -4.71
C GLU A 437 -23.14 20.93 -3.71
N ASP A 438 -24.14 20.19 -4.20
CA ASP A 438 -25.12 19.51 -3.33
C ASP A 438 -24.48 18.51 -2.35
N THR A 439 -23.44 17.81 -2.81
CA THR A 439 -22.73 16.84 -1.98
C THR A 439 -21.84 17.54 -0.97
N LEU A 440 -21.19 18.63 -1.36
CA LEU A 440 -20.37 19.43 -0.46
C LEU A 440 -21.23 20.08 0.64
N LEU A 441 -22.41 20.60 0.28
CA LEU A 441 -23.40 21.11 1.24
C LEU A 441 -23.87 19.99 2.20
N THR A 442 -24.19 18.81 1.65
CA THR A 442 -24.58 17.65 2.47
C THR A 442 -23.46 17.23 3.42
N TYR A 443 -22.20 17.28 2.96
CA TYR A 443 -21.03 16.96 3.76
C TYR A 443 -20.86 17.97 4.90
N TRP A 444 -20.82 19.27 4.60
CA TRP A 444 -20.64 20.32 5.61
C TRP A 444 -21.77 20.36 6.64
N ASN A 445 -23.01 20.03 6.26
CA ASN A 445 -24.12 19.94 7.20
C ASN A 445 -24.04 18.73 8.15
N LYS A 446 -23.23 17.72 7.84
CA LYS A 446 -23.03 16.52 8.68
C LYS A 446 -21.79 16.58 9.56
N VAL A 447 -20.83 17.43 9.20
CA VAL A 447 -19.53 17.57 9.84
C VAL A 447 -19.64 18.47 11.08
N SER A 448 -18.85 18.19 12.12
CA SER A 448 -18.90 19.00 13.35
C SER A 448 -18.35 20.43 13.11
N PRO A 449 -18.74 21.45 13.91
CA PRO A 449 -18.19 22.80 13.77
C PRO A 449 -16.65 22.83 13.84
N GLN A 450 -16.04 21.97 14.66
CA GLN A 450 -14.60 21.87 14.78
C GLN A 450 -13.94 21.29 13.52
N GLU A 451 -14.53 20.26 12.93
CA GLU A 451 -14.04 19.70 11.67
C GLU A 451 -14.22 20.68 10.51
N LEU A 452 -15.29 21.48 10.49
CA LEU A 452 -15.48 22.55 9.52
C LEU A 452 -14.36 23.60 9.63
N ILE A 453 -14.00 24.00 10.85
CA ILE A 453 -12.84 24.88 11.09
C ILE A 453 -11.56 24.23 10.54
N ASN A 454 -11.34 22.93 10.79
CA ASN A 454 -10.17 22.21 10.27
C ASN A 454 -10.16 22.17 8.72
N ILE A 455 -11.32 22.03 8.06
CA ILE A 455 -11.43 22.12 6.60
C ILE A 455 -11.01 23.51 6.11
N LEU A 456 -11.45 24.57 6.78
CA LEU A 456 -11.08 25.95 6.43
C LEU A 456 -9.58 26.20 6.64
N ILE A 457 -9.01 25.71 7.74
CA ILE A 457 -7.56 25.77 7.98
C ILE A 457 -6.80 25.04 6.87
N LEU A 458 -7.27 23.87 6.42
CA LEU A 458 -6.63 23.12 5.35
C LEU A 458 -6.66 23.87 4.01
N LEU A 459 -7.74 24.61 3.71
CA LEU A 459 -7.81 25.51 2.55
C LEU A 459 -6.82 26.67 2.69
N GLU A 460 -6.67 27.24 3.88
CA GLU A 460 -5.69 28.30 4.13
C GLU A 460 -4.24 27.81 3.95
N VAL A 461 -3.95 26.60 4.42
CA VAL A 461 -2.67 25.91 4.18
C VAL A 461 -2.44 25.71 2.68
N CYS A 462 -3.48 25.36 1.91
CA CYS A 462 -3.39 25.31 0.45
C CYS A 462 -3.01 26.67 -0.15
N LEU A 463 -3.65 27.76 0.29
CA LEU A 463 -3.32 29.11 -0.18
C LEU A 463 -1.86 29.44 0.13
N PHE A 464 -1.37 29.14 1.32
CA PHE A 464 0.02 29.38 1.70
C PHE A 464 1.01 28.62 0.79
N HIS A 465 0.79 27.32 0.57
CA HIS A 465 1.71 26.51 -0.23
C HIS A 465 1.61 26.79 -1.74
N PHE A 466 0.44 27.14 -2.27
CA PHE A 466 0.24 27.41 -3.69
C PHE A 466 0.21 28.89 -4.06
N ARG A 467 0.50 29.81 -3.10
CA ARG A 467 0.55 31.25 -3.37
C ARG A 467 1.52 31.56 -4.50
N TYR A 468 1.11 32.50 -5.34
CA TYR A 468 1.98 33.06 -6.36
C TYR A 468 3.01 33.98 -5.70
N ILE A 469 4.29 33.60 -5.69
CA ILE A 469 5.39 34.36 -5.07
C ILE A 469 6.00 35.39 -6.06
N GLY A 470 5.32 35.69 -7.17
CA GLY A 470 5.80 36.61 -8.20
C GLY A 470 6.67 35.94 -9.29
N LYS A 471 6.65 36.52 -10.50
CA LYS A 471 7.32 36.01 -11.71
C LYS A 471 8.82 35.79 -11.53
N ARG A 472 9.47 36.61 -10.69
CA ARG A 472 10.92 36.56 -10.42
C ARG A 472 11.37 35.32 -9.65
N ASN A 473 10.46 34.66 -8.94
CA ASN A 473 10.75 33.49 -8.10
C ASN A 473 10.43 32.14 -8.78
N ILE A 474 9.92 32.15 -10.02
CA ILE A 474 9.49 30.95 -10.75
C ILE A 474 10.59 30.38 -11.66
N ALA A 475 11.62 31.16 -11.95
CA ALA A 475 12.66 30.84 -12.94
C ALA A 475 14.00 30.40 -12.32
N ARG A 476 14.00 29.78 -11.13
CA ARG A 476 15.22 29.22 -10.52
C ARG A 476 15.13 27.72 -10.36
#